data_AF-A0A8H3L7Y0-F1
#
_entry.id   AF-A0A8H3L7Y0-F1
#
_cell.length_a   1.000
_cell.length_b   1.000
_cell.length_c   1.000
_cell.angle_alpha   90.00
_cell.angle_beta   90.00
_cell.angle_gamma   90.00
#
_symmetry.space_group_name_H-M   'P 1'
#
loop_
_entity.id
_entity.type
_entity.pdbx_description
1 polymer ?
#
loop_
_entity_poly.entity_id
_entity_poly.type
_entity_poly.pdbx_seq_one_letter_code
_entity_poly.pdbx_strand_id
1 'polypeptide(L)'
;MKEEHDTQIQIESIINVSDKDSNSVVINHKKCYNKSRKPWCKECVPYCIIEGWTSENHDVDEFIKDTIHDAKLLYVGSNHCPFFLEWVPFDRFEDIKQIGVGGFAKVFSATWIDGQAKYKRQDDGSWKKLDPEPIKVALKRLNESQNMSAEYLNEIKTHWKLNKLYRNLLKFYGMTRDPETKEFVMITQFAEKGNLRSFLSNNFNNILWKDKLYLFFGVIMAELSSGKPPFHKRKHDFTLALEICNGLRPDFGKGTPEAYKKLAYGCMNAIPDQRPTAEELCNILEFWHECYDEKYKKKERFGYKVKDIKSMFEEADKEISNISTSYEKNSDAIYTSRVFSFNNLSEPNNPSINNSLYQNEEENEIDSGLYNLKISDSLQLSGDENNVDDQ
;
A
#
# COMPACT_ATOMS: atom_id res chain seq x y z
N MET A 1 4.21 -61.74 -27.66
CA MET A 1 4.78 -62.75 -26.75
C MET A 1 6.28 -62.53 -26.73
N LYS A 2 6.87 -62.40 -25.53
CA LYS A 2 8.15 -61.74 -25.15
C LYS A 2 8.03 -60.24 -24.91
N GLU A 3 8.50 -59.67 -23.82
CA GLU A 3 8.65 -60.08 -22.40
C GLU A 3 8.88 -58.75 -21.68
N GLU A 4 8.29 -58.60 -20.50
CA GLU A 4 8.33 -57.42 -19.64
C GLU A 4 9.74 -57.11 -19.13
N HIS A 5 10.05 -55.82 -18.97
CA HIS A 5 10.83 -55.34 -17.83
C HIS A 5 10.52 -53.86 -17.61
N ASP A 6 9.52 -53.60 -16.77
CA ASP A 6 9.33 -52.34 -16.06
C ASP A 6 10.38 -52.23 -14.96
N THR A 7 11.16 -51.15 -14.95
CA THR A 7 11.97 -50.76 -13.79
C THR A 7 11.58 -49.35 -13.38
N GLN A 8 10.75 -49.34 -12.35
CA GLN A 8 10.30 -48.19 -11.57
C GLN A 8 11.52 -47.51 -10.90
N ILE A 9 11.81 -46.26 -11.25
CA ILE A 9 12.82 -45.45 -10.53
C ILE A 9 12.08 -44.63 -9.46
N GLN A 10 12.18 -45.09 -8.21
CA GLN A 10 11.93 -44.28 -7.02
C GLN A 10 13.03 -43.21 -6.92
N ILE A 11 12.65 -41.93 -6.96
CA ILE A 11 13.55 -40.83 -6.56
C ILE A 11 13.40 -40.68 -5.05
N GLU A 12 14.20 -41.45 -4.30
CA GLU A 12 14.43 -41.22 -2.88
C GLU A 12 15.55 -40.19 -2.68
N SER A 13 15.30 -39.29 -1.75
CA SER A 13 16.13 -38.21 -1.27
C SER A 13 17.54 -38.64 -0.83
N ILE A 14 18.58 -38.15 -1.50
CA ILE A 14 19.92 -38.03 -0.91
C ILE A 14 20.58 -36.75 -1.44
N ILE A 15 20.54 -35.67 -0.64
CA ILE A 15 21.58 -34.63 -0.70
C ILE A 15 22.36 -34.76 0.62
N ASN A 16 23.35 -35.64 0.59
CA ASN A 16 24.49 -35.60 1.50
C ASN A 16 25.48 -34.61 0.92
N VAL A 17 25.67 -33.45 1.54
CA VAL A 17 26.83 -32.59 1.29
C VAL A 17 27.57 -32.45 2.61
N SER A 18 28.52 -33.36 2.82
CA SER A 18 29.63 -33.18 3.75
C SER A 18 30.91 -33.05 2.91
N ASP A 19 31.46 -31.83 2.92
CA ASP A 19 32.83 -31.43 2.61
C ASP A 19 33.61 -32.15 1.49
N LYS A 20 34.00 -31.38 0.46
CA LYS A 20 35.42 -31.00 0.29
C LYS A 20 35.67 -30.05 -0.89
N ASP A 21 36.55 -29.09 -0.59
CA ASP A 21 37.48 -28.41 -1.49
C ASP A 21 36.93 -27.39 -2.51
N SER A 22 36.45 -26.26 -1.99
CA SER A 22 36.74 -24.99 -2.64
C SER A 22 37.86 -24.30 -1.87
N ASN A 23 39.00 -24.04 -2.51
CA ASN A 23 40.07 -23.20 -1.99
C ASN A 23 39.48 -21.97 -1.29
N SER A 24 39.48 -21.98 0.04
CA SER A 24 38.95 -20.89 0.84
C SER A 24 39.92 -19.72 0.71
N VAL A 25 39.66 -18.84 -0.24
CA VAL A 25 39.99 -17.44 0.00
C VAL A 25 39.18 -17.09 1.23
N VAL A 26 39.84 -17.06 2.40
CA VAL A 26 39.24 -16.57 3.64
C VAL A 26 39.07 -15.08 3.45
N ILE A 27 38.00 -14.69 2.75
CA ILE A 27 37.65 -13.28 2.60
C ILE A 27 37.21 -12.84 3.99
N ASN A 28 38.06 -12.02 4.64
CA ASN A 28 37.84 -11.55 6.00
C ASN A 28 36.71 -10.49 6.01
N HIS A 29 35.47 -10.96 5.98
CA HIS A 29 34.27 -10.13 5.95
C HIS A 29 33.88 -9.53 7.31
N LYS A 30 34.77 -9.56 8.33
CA LYS A 30 34.60 -8.80 9.59
C LYS A 30 34.30 -7.31 9.35
N LYS A 31 34.62 -6.78 8.16
CA LYS A 31 34.35 -5.41 7.71
C LYS A 31 33.13 -5.22 6.78
N CYS A 32 32.47 -6.26 6.27
CA CYS A 32 31.21 -6.07 5.51
C CYS A 32 30.09 -5.51 6.41
N TYR A 33 30.25 -5.65 7.74
CA TYR A 33 29.48 -4.91 8.72
C TYR A 33 30.01 -3.47 8.83
N ASN A 34 29.53 -2.59 7.95
CA ASN A 34 29.48 -1.18 8.29
C ASN A 34 28.29 -0.97 9.24
N LYS A 35 28.31 0.03 10.13
CA LYS A 35 27.27 0.33 11.14
C LYS A 35 25.86 0.61 10.55
N SER A 36 25.67 0.44 9.24
CA SER A 36 24.37 0.49 8.56
C SER A 36 23.61 -0.81 8.81
N ARG A 37 22.30 -0.72 9.08
CA ARG A 37 21.39 -1.82 9.46
C ARG A 37 21.15 -2.89 8.37
N LYS A 38 22.15 -3.22 7.53
CA LYS A 38 22.09 -4.24 6.47
C LYS A 38 22.47 -5.63 7.01
N PRO A 39 21.78 -6.70 6.60
CA PRO A 39 22.05 -8.06 7.07
C PRO A 39 23.28 -8.71 6.42
N TRP A 40 23.61 -8.34 5.18
CA TRP A 40 24.77 -8.85 4.41
C TRP A 40 25.18 -7.87 3.29
N CYS A 41 26.37 -8.05 2.71
CA CYS A 41 26.85 -7.38 1.49
C CYS A 41 26.69 -8.30 0.26
N LYS A 42 26.90 -7.80 -0.98
CA LYS A 42 26.69 -8.58 -2.21
C LYS A 42 27.47 -9.91 -2.23
N GLU A 43 28.68 -9.92 -1.69
CA GLU A 43 29.55 -11.11 -1.61
C GLU A 43 29.20 -12.04 -0.43
N CYS A 44 28.51 -11.54 0.60
CA CYS A 44 28.16 -12.31 1.81
C CYS A 44 26.69 -12.77 1.84
N VAL A 45 25.93 -12.55 0.76
CA VAL A 45 24.56 -13.05 0.71
C VAL A 45 24.61 -14.56 0.89
N PRO A 46 23.83 -15.14 1.82
CA PRO A 46 23.80 -16.58 2.00
C PRO A 46 23.49 -17.28 0.68
N TYR A 47 24.37 -18.20 0.27
CA TYR A 47 24.25 -18.98 -0.97
C TYR A 47 22.85 -19.60 -1.11
N CYS A 48 22.30 -20.13 -0.01
CA CYS A 48 20.97 -20.73 0.05
C CYS A 48 19.79 -19.79 -0.28
N ILE A 49 20.00 -18.47 -0.39
CA ILE A 49 18.96 -17.49 -0.75
C ILE A 49 18.94 -17.22 -2.27
N ILE A 50 20.10 -17.25 -2.90
CA ILE A 50 20.28 -16.79 -4.29
C ILE A 50 20.38 -17.91 -5.31
N GLU A 51 20.57 -19.14 -4.85
CA GLU A 51 20.91 -20.27 -5.72
C GLU A 51 19.77 -21.27 -5.84
N GLY A 52 19.74 -21.98 -6.97
CA GLY A 52 18.77 -23.04 -7.22
C GLY A 52 17.39 -22.59 -7.73
N TRP A 53 17.23 -21.32 -8.13
CA TRP A 53 16.00 -20.84 -8.75
C TRP A 53 16.23 -19.84 -9.89
N THR A 54 15.29 -19.80 -10.83
CA THR A 54 15.16 -18.78 -11.87
C THR A 54 13.68 -18.62 -12.20
N SER A 55 13.26 -17.42 -12.59
CA SER A 55 11.93 -17.15 -13.13
C SER A 55 11.81 -17.39 -14.63
N GLU A 56 12.93 -17.74 -15.28
CA GLU A 56 13.13 -17.72 -16.74
C GLU A 56 12.99 -16.31 -17.34
N ASN A 57 13.07 -15.26 -16.51
CA ASN A 57 13.12 -13.87 -16.93
C ASN A 57 14.27 -13.16 -16.18
N HIS A 58 15.28 -12.76 -16.94
CA HIS A 58 16.50 -12.15 -16.39
C HIS A 58 16.21 -10.90 -15.56
N ASP A 59 15.31 -10.03 -16.02
CA ASP A 59 15.05 -8.75 -15.36
C ASP A 59 14.28 -8.92 -14.04
N VAL A 60 13.41 -9.94 -13.96
CA VAL A 60 12.73 -10.33 -12.72
C VAL A 60 13.71 -10.98 -11.75
N ASP A 61 14.58 -11.87 -12.24
CA ASP A 61 15.61 -12.51 -11.42
C ASP A 61 16.57 -11.47 -10.82
N GLU A 62 17.06 -10.54 -11.65
CA GLU A 62 17.91 -9.43 -11.22
C GLU A 62 17.18 -8.55 -10.20
N PHE A 63 15.92 -8.19 -10.46
CA PHE A 63 15.13 -7.40 -9.52
C PHE A 63 15.02 -8.08 -8.14
N ILE A 64 14.67 -9.37 -8.09
CA ILE A 64 14.53 -10.10 -6.82
C ILE A 64 15.88 -10.18 -6.11
N LYS A 65 16.96 -10.50 -6.82
CA LYS A 65 18.34 -10.52 -6.29
C LYS A 65 18.76 -9.16 -5.73
N ASP A 66 18.43 -8.06 -6.41
CA ASP A 66 18.67 -6.72 -5.90
C ASP A 66 17.92 -6.46 -4.59
N THR A 67 16.68 -6.94 -4.45
CA THR A 67 15.95 -6.81 -3.18
C THR A 67 16.62 -7.55 -2.04
N ILE A 68 17.24 -8.71 -2.32
CA ILE A 68 18.02 -9.51 -1.36
C ILE A 68 19.29 -8.75 -0.98
N HIS A 69 20.03 -8.21 -1.95
CA HIS A 69 21.25 -7.43 -1.68
C HIS A 69 20.98 -6.14 -0.88
N ASP A 70 19.81 -5.53 -1.08
CA ASP A 70 19.34 -4.33 -0.37
C ASP A 70 18.41 -4.61 0.81
N ALA A 71 18.41 -5.85 1.30
CA ALA A 71 17.63 -6.25 2.46
C ALA A 71 17.92 -5.34 3.66
N LYS A 72 16.86 -5.04 4.42
CA LYS A 72 16.96 -4.32 5.70
C LYS A 72 16.53 -5.26 6.82
N LEU A 73 17.14 -5.12 7.99
CA LEU A 73 16.67 -5.80 9.19
C LEU A 73 15.37 -5.15 9.66
N LEU A 74 14.28 -5.93 9.70
CA LEU A 74 13.02 -5.54 10.31
C LEU A 74 12.85 -6.26 11.65
N TYR A 75 12.25 -5.55 12.60
CA TYR A 75 11.83 -6.13 13.88
C TYR A 75 10.56 -6.95 13.66
N VAL A 76 10.63 -8.25 13.93
CA VAL A 76 9.47 -9.15 13.99
C VAL A 76 9.48 -9.80 15.37
N GLY A 77 8.69 -9.26 16.30
CA GLY A 77 8.76 -9.64 17.71
C GLY A 77 10.09 -9.23 18.34
N SER A 78 10.79 -10.18 18.98
CA SER A 78 12.12 -9.99 19.56
C SER A 78 13.29 -10.23 18.60
N ASN A 79 13.03 -10.64 17.35
CA ASN A 79 14.06 -11.02 16.38
C ASN A 79 14.17 -10.03 15.21
N HIS A 80 15.41 -9.81 14.76
CA HIS A 80 15.71 -9.08 13.53
C HIS A 80 15.77 -10.06 12.36
N CYS A 81 14.80 -9.99 11.46
CA CYS A 81 14.82 -10.79 10.24
C CYS A 81 15.10 -9.89 9.03
N PRO A 82 15.91 -10.35 8.07
CA PRO A 82 16.10 -9.66 6.80
C PRO A 82 14.78 -9.64 6.01
N PHE A 83 14.44 -8.49 5.43
CA PHE A 83 13.24 -8.31 4.61
C PHE A 83 13.60 -8.05 3.15
N PHE A 84 13.17 -8.93 2.27
CA PHE A 84 13.41 -8.93 0.82
C PHE A 84 12.27 -9.70 0.11
N LEU A 85 12.25 -9.67 -1.22
CA LEU A 85 11.30 -10.43 -2.03
C LEU A 85 11.82 -11.83 -2.34
N GLU A 86 10.94 -12.82 -2.32
CA GLU A 86 11.28 -14.20 -2.65
C GLU A 86 10.74 -14.59 -4.03
N TRP A 87 11.52 -15.38 -4.77
CA TRP A 87 10.99 -16.17 -5.86
C TRP A 87 10.49 -17.50 -5.31
N VAL A 88 9.23 -17.83 -5.56
CA VAL A 88 8.60 -19.03 -4.98
C VAL A 88 8.12 -19.95 -6.10
N PRO A 89 8.56 -21.22 -6.15
CA PRO A 89 7.98 -22.21 -7.06
C PRO A 89 6.47 -22.35 -6.87
N PHE A 90 5.71 -22.46 -7.97
CA PHE A 90 4.25 -22.38 -7.92
C PHE A 90 3.60 -23.59 -7.20
N ASP A 91 4.27 -24.73 -7.18
CA ASP A 91 3.85 -25.95 -6.47
C ASP A 91 3.91 -25.82 -4.94
N ARG A 92 4.45 -24.71 -4.40
CA ARG A 92 4.41 -24.39 -2.97
C ARG A 92 3.10 -23.71 -2.53
N PHE A 93 2.13 -23.56 -3.44
CA PHE A 93 0.82 -23.00 -3.14
C PHE A 93 -0.27 -24.06 -3.22
N GLU A 94 -1.02 -24.20 -2.12
CA GLU A 94 -2.16 -25.10 -2.00
C GLU A 94 -3.47 -24.31 -1.82
N ASP A 95 -4.61 -25.01 -1.92
CA ASP A 95 -5.95 -24.43 -1.72
C ASP A 95 -6.24 -23.17 -2.54
N ILE A 96 -5.72 -23.12 -3.77
CA ILE A 96 -5.83 -21.94 -4.64
C ILE A 96 -7.30 -21.73 -5.03
N LYS A 97 -7.86 -20.58 -4.63
CA LYS A 97 -9.26 -20.21 -4.92
C LYS A 97 -9.33 -18.78 -5.44
N GLN A 98 -10.03 -18.55 -6.55
CA GLN A 98 -10.23 -17.20 -7.07
C GLN A 98 -11.15 -16.42 -6.12
N ILE A 99 -10.71 -15.23 -5.69
CA ILE A 99 -11.44 -14.37 -4.74
C ILE A 99 -11.83 -13.02 -5.35
N GLY A 100 -11.31 -12.67 -6.53
CA GLY A 100 -11.66 -11.43 -7.19
C GLY A 100 -11.05 -11.29 -8.57
N VAL A 101 -11.67 -10.44 -9.38
CA VAL A 101 -11.18 -10.05 -10.70
C VAL A 101 -11.16 -8.53 -10.75
N GLY A 102 -10.00 -7.96 -11.02
CA GLY A 102 -9.82 -6.54 -11.34
C GLY A 102 -9.54 -6.34 -12.83
N GLY A 103 -9.36 -5.09 -13.26
CA GLY A 103 -9.07 -4.82 -14.67
C GLY A 103 -7.67 -5.24 -15.11
N PHE A 104 -6.72 -5.31 -14.19
CA PHE A 104 -5.31 -5.59 -14.49
C PHE A 104 -4.81 -6.90 -13.89
N ALA A 105 -5.61 -7.57 -13.07
CA ALA A 105 -5.22 -8.80 -12.41
C ALA A 105 -6.41 -9.63 -11.96
N LYS A 106 -6.22 -10.94 -11.92
CA LYS A 106 -7.06 -11.87 -11.16
C LYS A 106 -6.42 -12.13 -9.81
N VAL A 107 -7.23 -12.19 -8.76
CA VAL A 107 -6.76 -12.38 -7.38
C VAL A 107 -7.26 -13.72 -6.86
N PHE A 108 -6.34 -14.50 -6.31
CA PHE A 108 -6.59 -15.80 -5.70
C PHE A 108 -6.14 -15.77 -4.24
N SER A 109 -6.83 -16.49 -3.37
CA SER A 109 -6.28 -16.88 -2.07
C SER A 109 -5.55 -18.20 -2.22
N ALA A 110 -4.47 -18.39 -1.47
CA ALA A 110 -3.77 -19.68 -1.39
C ALA A 110 -3.13 -19.85 -0.01
N THR A 111 -2.81 -21.09 0.33
CA THR A 111 -1.92 -21.44 1.44
C THR A 111 -0.51 -21.57 0.87
N TRP A 112 0.42 -20.71 1.30
CA TRP A 112 1.84 -20.88 0.99
C TRP A 112 2.46 -21.78 2.06
N ILE A 113 2.83 -23.00 1.68
CA ILE A 113 3.21 -24.06 2.64
C ILE A 113 4.57 -23.81 3.32
N ASP A 114 5.48 -23.08 2.67
CA ASP A 114 6.72 -22.66 3.32
C ASP A 114 6.53 -21.43 4.22
N GLY A 115 5.56 -20.59 3.82
CA GLY A 115 5.46 -19.20 4.25
C GLY A 115 6.71 -18.38 3.96
N GLN A 116 6.74 -17.17 4.52
CA GLN A 116 7.86 -16.25 4.33
C GLN A 116 9.12 -16.82 4.97
N ALA A 117 10.21 -16.92 4.21
CA ALA A 117 11.47 -17.41 4.74
C ALA A 117 12.03 -16.46 5.80
N LYS A 118 12.32 -17.02 6.97
CA LYS A 118 12.97 -16.31 8.07
C LYS A 118 14.39 -16.83 8.22
N TYR A 119 15.33 -15.92 8.48
CA TYR A 119 16.73 -16.25 8.68
C TYR A 119 17.20 -15.69 10.01
N LYS A 120 17.88 -16.53 10.79
CA LYS A 120 18.52 -16.14 12.04
C LYS A 120 20.03 -16.19 11.89
N ARG A 121 20.68 -15.09 12.25
CA ARG A 121 22.13 -15.02 12.32
C ARG A 121 22.64 -15.84 13.50
N GLN A 122 23.68 -16.62 13.26
CA GLN A 122 24.38 -17.42 14.26
C GLN A 122 25.60 -16.68 14.81
N ASP A 123 26.17 -17.16 15.91
CA ASP A 123 27.32 -16.54 16.59
C ASP A 123 28.59 -16.53 15.73
N ASP A 124 28.74 -17.51 14.85
CA ASP A 124 29.83 -17.61 13.86
C ASP A 124 29.65 -16.65 12.67
N GLY A 125 28.53 -15.92 12.62
CA GLY A 125 28.18 -14.98 11.56
C GLY A 125 27.43 -15.60 10.38
N SER A 126 27.23 -16.91 10.35
CA SER A 126 26.42 -17.60 9.34
C SER A 126 24.93 -17.31 9.51
N TRP A 127 24.14 -17.61 8.47
CA TRP A 127 22.69 -17.46 8.49
C TRP A 127 22.03 -18.84 8.41
N LYS A 128 21.12 -19.11 9.34
CA LYS A 128 20.30 -20.33 9.34
C LYS A 128 18.88 -19.99 8.92
N LYS A 129 18.36 -20.68 7.91
CA LYS A 129 16.93 -20.64 7.54
C LYS A 129 16.13 -21.32 8.66
N LEU A 130 15.07 -20.67 9.11
CA LEU A 130 14.15 -21.22 10.10
C LEU A 130 13.15 -22.17 9.45
N ASP A 131 12.48 -22.96 10.28
CA ASP A 131 11.48 -23.91 9.81
C ASP A 131 10.30 -23.20 9.12
N PRO A 132 9.73 -23.83 8.08
CA PRO A 132 8.52 -23.36 7.42
C PRO A 132 7.38 -23.03 8.38
N GLU A 133 6.68 -21.93 8.11
CA GLU A 133 5.46 -21.55 8.80
C GLU A 133 4.38 -21.23 7.76
N PRO A 134 3.48 -22.18 7.43
CA PRO A 134 2.45 -21.95 6.43
C PRO A 134 1.64 -20.70 6.71
N ILE A 135 1.43 -19.87 5.68
CA ILE A 135 0.62 -18.65 5.78
C ILE A 135 -0.38 -18.56 4.64
N LYS A 136 -1.50 -17.91 4.91
CA LYS A 136 -2.47 -17.55 3.88
C LYS A 136 -2.02 -16.30 3.14
N VAL A 137 -2.01 -16.36 1.81
CA VAL A 137 -1.56 -15.28 0.93
C VAL A 137 -2.63 -14.93 -0.11
N ALA A 138 -2.52 -13.72 -0.66
CA ALA A 138 -3.21 -13.32 -1.87
C ALA A 138 -2.23 -13.37 -3.05
N LEU A 139 -2.55 -14.21 -4.03
CA LEU A 139 -1.84 -14.34 -5.30
C LEU A 139 -2.52 -13.43 -6.34
N LYS A 140 -1.84 -12.35 -6.71
CA LYS A 140 -2.33 -11.39 -7.70
C LYS A 140 -1.67 -11.70 -9.04
N ARG A 141 -2.37 -12.48 -9.87
CA ARG A 141 -1.96 -12.86 -11.22
C ARG A 141 -2.18 -11.70 -12.16
N LEU A 142 -1.10 -11.25 -12.78
CA LEU A 142 -1.04 -10.04 -13.58
C LEU A 142 -1.47 -10.39 -15.00
N ASN A 143 -2.54 -9.77 -15.49
CA ASN A 143 -3.11 -10.11 -16.80
C ASN A 143 -2.07 -9.86 -17.90
N GLU A 144 -1.95 -10.80 -18.85
CA GLU A 144 -1.12 -10.66 -20.05
C GLU A 144 0.38 -10.45 -19.75
N SER A 145 0.83 -10.93 -18.58
CA SER A 145 2.21 -10.74 -18.12
C SER A 145 3.16 -11.86 -18.55
N GLN A 146 2.80 -12.75 -19.49
CA GLN A 146 3.67 -13.85 -19.93
C GLN A 146 5.06 -13.35 -20.36
N ASN A 147 5.07 -12.18 -21.01
CA ASN A 147 6.26 -11.43 -21.34
C ASN A 147 6.23 -10.11 -20.56
N MET A 148 6.97 -10.06 -19.44
CA MET A 148 7.04 -8.88 -18.60
C MET A 148 7.64 -7.69 -19.38
N SER A 149 6.89 -6.60 -19.52
CA SER A 149 7.42 -5.36 -20.11
C SER A 149 8.26 -4.58 -19.09
N ALA A 150 9.15 -3.72 -19.59
CA ALA A 150 9.97 -2.86 -18.74
C ALA A 150 9.11 -1.88 -17.91
N GLU A 151 8.04 -1.34 -18.50
CA GLU A 151 7.10 -0.45 -17.82
C GLU A 151 6.39 -1.18 -16.67
N TYR A 152 5.90 -2.40 -16.93
CA TYR A 152 5.20 -3.19 -15.92
C TYR A 152 6.12 -3.60 -14.77
N LEU A 153 7.35 -4.04 -15.09
CA LEU A 153 8.35 -4.33 -14.07
C LEU A 153 8.72 -3.09 -13.25
N ASN A 154 8.76 -1.90 -13.86
CA ASN A 154 9.01 -0.65 -13.16
C ASN A 154 7.88 -0.30 -12.17
N GLU A 155 6.62 -0.63 -12.48
CA GLU A 155 5.52 -0.51 -11.53
C GLU A 155 5.71 -1.44 -10.32
N ILE A 156 6.10 -2.71 -10.55
CA ILE A 156 6.39 -3.67 -9.48
C ILE A 156 7.57 -3.20 -8.61
N LYS A 157 8.64 -2.70 -9.24
CA LYS A 157 9.80 -2.09 -8.56
C LYS A 157 9.37 -0.91 -7.70
N THR A 158 8.47 -0.07 -8.19
CA THR A 158 7.92 1.07 -7.46
C THR A 158 7.06 0.61 -6.27
N HIS A 159 6.21 -0.40 -6.47
CA HIS A 159 5.42 -1.01 -5.41
C HIS A 159 6.31 -1.54 -4.27
N TRP A 160 7.40 -2.24 -4.60
CA TRP A 160 8.38 -2.71 -3.62
C TRP A 160 9.06 -1.57 -2.86
N LYS A 161 9.47 -0.50 -3.54
CA LYS A 161 10.07 0.69 -2.91
C LYS A 161 9.11 1.28 -1.87
N LEU A 162 7.83 1.41 -2.20
CA LEU A 162 6.80 1.91 -1.27
C LEU A 162 6.56 0.93 -0.11
N ASN A 163 6.51 -0.38 -0.40
CA ASN A 163 6.33 -1.42 0.63
C ASN A 163 7.44 -1.38 1.70
N LYS A 164 8.68 -1.12 1.28
CA LYS A 164 9.83 -0.94 2.18
C LYS A 164 9.74 0.30 3.08
N LEU A 165 9.08 1.35 2.61
CA LEU A 165 9.01 2.63 3.31
C LEU A 165 7.82 2.68 4.28
N TYR A 166 6.68 2.13 3.90
CA TYR A 166 5.43 2.27 4.63
C TYR A 166 4.96 0.94 5.21
N ARG A 167 4.99 0.82 6.54
CA ARG A 167 4.58 -0.39 7.28
C ARG A 167 3.09 -0.73 7.18
N ASN A 168 2.27 0.22 6.75
CA ASN A 168 0.81 0.09 6.70
C ASN A 168 0.30 -0.46 5.36
N LEU A 169 1.19 -0.71 4.39
CA LEU A 169 0.83 -1.35 3.13
C LEU A 169 0.74 -2.87 3.30
N LEU A 170 -0.12 -3.52 2.52
CA LEU A 170 -0.15 -4.98 2.43
C LEU A 170 1.25 -5.47 2.08
N LYS A 171 1.79 -6.41 2.86
CA LYS A 171 3.15 -6.92 2.63
C LYS A 171 3.27 -7.51 1.23
N PHE A 172 4.33 -7.14 0.53
CA PHE A 172 4.72 -7.77 -0.72
C PHE A 172 5.82 -8.78 -0.41
N TYR A 173 5.52 -10.07 -0.52
CA TYR A 173 6.42 -11.14 -0.09
C TYR A 173 7.35 -11.59 -1.21
N GLY A 174 6.90 -11.52 -2.45
CA GLY A 174 7.64 -12.14 -3.54
C GLY A 174 6.83 -12.30 -4.81
N MET A 175 7.37 -13.08 -5.72
CA MET A 175 6.75 -13.39 -7.00
C MET A 175 6.83 -14.88 -7.30
N THR A 176 5.92 -15.33 -8.15
CA THR A 176 5.91 -16.67 -8.74
C THR A 176 5.43 -16.57 -10.19
N ARG A 177 5.46 -17.70 -10.90
CA ARG A 177 4.95 -17.83 -12.27
C ARG A 177 3.95 -18.95 -12.34
N ASP A 178 2.76 -18.66 -12.85
CA ASP A 178 1.75 -19.70 -13.06
C ASP A 178 2.24 -20.65 -14.17
N PRO A 179 2.34 -21.97 -13.91
CA PRO A 179 2.88 -22.91 -14.87
C PRO A 179 1.95 -23.15 -16.07
N GLU A 180 0.65 -22.92 -15.91
CA GLU A 180 -0.35 -23.09 -16.97
C GLU A 180 -0.44 -21.84 -17.84
N THR A 181 -0.64 -20.67 -17.24
CA THR A 181 -0.83 -19.43 -18.00
C THR A 181 0.46 -18.71 -18.37
N LYS A 182 1.58 -19.11 -17.74
CA LYS A 182 2.92 -18.48 -17.83
C LYS A 182 2.97 -17.03 -17.35
N GLU A 183 1.89 -16.53 -16.75
CA GLU A 183 1.79 -15.17 -16.22
C GLU A 183 2.54 -15.04 -14.89
N PHE A 184 3.11 -13.87 -14.64
CA PHE A 184 3.68 -13.54 -13.35
C PHE A 184 2.58 -13.27 -12.33
N VAL A 185 2.87 -13.67 -11.10
CA VAL A 185 1.97 -13.56 -9.96
C VAL A 185 2.70 -12.88 -8.82
N MET A 186 2.12 -11.80 -8.29
CA MET A 186 2.61 -11.18 -7.05
C MET A 186 2.06 -11.93 -5.85
N ILE A 187 2.92 -12.20 -4.87
CA ILE A 187 2.55 -12.83 -3.60
C ILE A 187 2.43 -11.73 -2.55
N THR A 188 1.22 -11.49 -2.07
CA THR A 188 0.93 -10.41 -1.12
C THR A 188 0.20 -10.91 0.12
N GLN A 189 0.20 -10.11 1.18
CA GLN A 189 -0.56 -10.38 2.39
C GLN A 189 -2.05 -10.54 2.07
N PHE A 190 -2.63 -11.64 2.57
CA PHE A 190 -4.07 -11.84 2.51
C PHE A 190 -4.78 -10.91 3.50
N ALA A 191 -5.77 -10.15 3.02
CA ALA A 191 -6.59 -9.29 3.86
C ALA A 191 -7.80 -10.07 4.39
N GLU A 192 -7.72 -10.58 5.62
CA GLU A 192 -8.77 -11.44 6.21
C GLU A 192 -10.15 -10.78 6.28
N LYS A 193 -10.21 -9.45 6.41
CA LYS A 193 -11.47 -8.68 6.44
C LYS A 193 -11.96 -8.25 5.05
N GLY A 194 -11.32 -8.74 3.98
CA GLY A 194 -11.64 -8.38 2.61
C GLY A 194 -11.23 -6.94 2.25
N ASN A 195 -11.89 -6.39 1.23
CA ASN A 195 -11.67 -5.01 0.78
C ASN A 195 -12.49 -4.00 1.60
N LEU A 196 -12.12 -2.71 1.50
CA LEU A 196 -12.77 -1.62 2.23
C LEU A 196 -14.30 -1.59 2.04
N ARG A 197 -14.80 -1.81 0.82
CA ARG A 197 -16.26 -1.79 0.55
C ARG A 197 -16.98 -2.89 1.29
N SER A 198 -16.44 -4.12 1.22
CA SER A 198 -16.99 -5.28 1.92
C SER A 198 -16.95 -5.08 3.43
N PHE A 199 -15.87 -4.46 3.93
CA PHE A 199 -15.76 -4.10 5.34
C PHE A 199 -16.82 -3.07 5.75
N LEU A 200 -16.98 -1.99 4.97
CA LEU A 200 -17.99 -0.95 5.22
C LEU A 200 -19.40 -1.53 5.21
N SER A 201 -19.78 -2.32 4.20
CA SER A 201 -21.12 -2.92 4.12
C SER A 201 -21.51 -3.73 5.36
N ASN A 202 -20.54 -4.38 6.01
CA ASN A 202 -20.77 -5.22 7.19
C ASN A 202 -20.58 -4.51 8.53
N ASN A 203 -19.84 -3.38 8.56
CA ASN A 203 -19.40 -2.76 9.81
C ASN A 203 -19.74 -1.26 9.93
N PHE A 204 -20.42 -0.67 8.94
CA PHE A 204 -20.59 0.78 8.85
C PHE A 204 -21.07 1.44 10.15
N ASN A 205 -22.07 0.85 10.81
CA ASN A 205 -22.66 1.40 12.03
C ASN A 205 -21.73 1.40 13.24
N ASN A 206 -20.61 0.67 13.17
CA ASN A 206 -19.62 0.54 14.24
C ASN A 206 -18.36 1.38 13.98
N ILE A 207 -18.32 2.13 12.86
CA ILE A 207 -17.16 2.95 12.47
C ILE A 207 -17.46 4.40 12.83
N LEU A 208 -16.80 4.91 13.86
CA LEU A 208 -16.97 6.30 14.32
C LEU A 208 -16.26 7.28 13.39
N TRP A 209 -16.61 8.56 13.46
CA TRP A 209 -15.98 9.56 12.60
C TRP A 209 -14.47 9.67 12.78
N LYS A 210 -13.96 9.48 14.01
CA LYS A 210 -12.52 9.42 14.28
C LYS A 210 -11.80 8.30 13.53
N ASP A 211 -12.47 7.16 13.29
CA ASP A 211 -11.89 6.01 12.61
C ASP A 211 -11.83 6.24 11.09
N LYS A 212 -12.77 7.05 10.55
CA LYS A 212 -12.82 7.45 9.13
C LYS A 212 -11.71 8.43 8.75
N LEU A 213 -11.05 9.04 9.74
CA LEU A 213 -10.03 10.05 9.51
C LEU A 213 -8.76 9.48 8.89
N TYR A 214 -8.49 8.18 8.99
CA TYR A 214 -7.26 7.56 8.44
C TYR A 214 -7.26 7.38 6.90
N LEU A 215 -8.25 7.93 6.18
CA LEU A 215 -8.44 7.72 4.74
C LEU A 215 -8.59 9.06 4.02
N PHE A 216 -7.59 9.40 3.19
CA PHE A 216 -7.22 10.78 2.82
C PHE A 216 -7.53 11.16 1.37
N PHE A 217 -8.59 10.62 0.76
CA PHE A 217 -8.96 10.99 -0.61
C PHE A 217 -10.41 11.44 -0.64
N GLY A 218 -10.71 12.63 -1.16
CA GLY A 218 -12.05 13.23 -1.06
C GLY A 218 -13.21 12.33 -1.53
N VAL A 219 -12.98 11.55 -2.59
CA VAL A 219 -13.95 10.55 -3.07
C VAL A 219 -14.13 9.39 -2.09
N ILE A 220 -13.05 8.93 -1.45
CA ILE A 220 -13.08 7.92 -0.40
C ILE A 220 -13.76 8.49 0.86
N MET A 221 -13.50 9.76 1.19
CA MET A 221 -14.15 10.45 2.30
C MET A 221 -15.68 10.47 2.11
N ALA A 222 -16.18 10.73 0.90
CA ALA A 222 -17.60 10.63 0.60
C ALA A 222 -18.15 9.19 0.71
N GLU A 223 -17.39 8.19 0.28
CA GLU A 223 -17.75 6.77 0.44
C GLU A 223 -17.83 6.35 1.92
N LEU A 224 -16.91 6.82 2.76
CA LEU A 224 -16.92 6.58 4.21
C LEU A 224 -18.04 7.33 4.94
N SER A 225 -18.38 8.51 4.44
CA SER A 225 -19.45 9.33 4.97
C SER A 225 -20.83 8.70 4.70
N SER A 226 -21.05 8.17 3.49
CA SER A 226 -22.35 7.64 3.05
C SER A 226 -22.51 6.13 3.21
N GLY A 227 -21.40 5.39 3.28
CA GLY A 227 -21.38 3.92 3.21
C GLY A 227 -21.72 3.37 1.83
N LYS A 228 -21.79 4.23 0.81
CA LYS A 228 -22.20 3.90 -0.56
C LYS A 228 -21.08 4.25 -1.54
N PRO A 229 -20.85 3.41 -2.57
CA PRO A 229 -19.93 3.78 -3.63
C PRO A 229 -20.36 5.10 -4.29
N PRO A 230 -19.41 6.03 -4.53
CA PRO A 230 -19.69 7.26 -5.24
C PRO A 230 -20.36 6.99 -6.60
N PHE A 231 -21.38 7.80 -6.91
CA PHE A 231 -22.14 7.72 -8.16
C PHE A 231 -22.83 6.38 -8.43
N HIS A 232 -23.20 5.60 -7.39
CA HIS A 232 -23.75 4.25 -7.55
C HIS A 232 -25.02 4.09 -8.37
N LYS A 233 -25.80 5.16 -8.54
CA LYS A 233 -27.00 5.17 -9.39
C LYS A 233 -26.71 5.52 -10.85
N ARG A 234 -25.48 5.94 -11.17
CA ARG A 234 -25.09 6.44 -12.49
C ARG A 234 -24.34 5.35 -13.26
N LYS A 235 -24.48 5.39 -14.57
CA LYS A 235 -23.60 4.67 -15.48
C LYS A 235 -22.21 5.29 -15.44
N HIS A 236 -21.17 4.45 -15.44
CA HIS A 236 -19.79 4.95 -15.47
C HIS A 236 -19.34 5.11 -16.92
N ASP A 237 -19.79 6.16 -17.60
CA ASP A 237 -19.51 6.45 -19.00
C ASP A 237 -18.97 7.88 -19.20
N PHE A 238 -18.86 8.29 -20.46
CA PHE A 238 -18.40 9.62 -20.86
C PHE A 238 -19.28 10.74 -20.27
N THR A 239 -20.60 10.54 -20.18
CA THR A 239 -21.52 11.54 -19.64
C THR A 239 -21.21 11.81 -18.17
N LEU A 240 -21.04 10.77 -17.35
CA LEU A 240 -20.65 10.95 -15.95
C LEU A 240 -19.27 11.63 -15.84
N ALA A 241 -18.30 11.24 -16.67
CA ALA A 241 -16.98 11.86 -16.67
C ALA A 241 -17.05 13.37 -17.01
N LEU A 242 -17.84 13.75 -18.01
CA LEU A 242 -18.05 15.14 -18.40
C LEU A 242 -18.74 15.95 -17.28
N GLU A 243 -19.75 15.38 -16.62
CA GLU A 243 -20.40 16.03 -15.48
C GLU A 243 -19.43 16.26 -14.32
N ILE A 244 -18.54 15.30 -14.04
CA ILE A 244 -17.48 15.46 -13.02
C ILE A 244 -16.51 16.58 -13.42
N CYS A 245 -16.10 16.63 -14.69
CA CYS A 245 -15.34 17.77 -15.22
C CYS A 245 -16.12 19.07 -15.04
N ASN A 246 -17.44 19.09 -15.18
CA ASN A 246 -18.26 20.28 -14.97
C ASN A 246 -18.63 20.55 -13.50
N GLY A 247 -17.95 19.90 -12.56
CA GLY A 247 -18.09 20.20 -11.13
C GLY A 247 -18.98 19.24 -10.35
N LEU A 248 -19.55 18.19 -10.96
CA LEU A 248 -20.26 17.16 -10.21
C LEU A 248 -19.31 16.49 -9.21
N ARG A 249 -19.77 16.33 -7.97
CA ARG A 249 -19.03 15.66 -6.89
C ARG A 249 -19.93 14.64 -6.19
N PRO A 250 -19.35 13.64 -5.49
CA PRO A 250 -20.13 12.66 -4.75
C PRO A 250 -20.94 13.29 -3.61
N ASP A 251 -22.11 12.72 -3.34
CA ASP A 251 -22.91 13.08 -2.18
C ASP A 251 -22.33 12.51 -0.88
N PHE A 252 -22.60 13.19 0.23
CA PHE A 252 -22.24 12.77 1.58
C PHE A 252 -23.44 12.18 2.32
N GLY A 253 -23.19 11.29 3.28
CA GLY A 253 -24.20 10.76 4.18
C GLY A 253 -24.84 11.83 5.06
N LYS A 254 -26.08 11.60 5.47
CA LYS A 254 -26.79 12.49 6.41
C LYS A 254 -25.97 12.64 7.71
N GLY A 255 -25.93 13.85 8.25
CA GLY A 255 -25.19 14.14 9.49
C GLY A 255 -23.68 14.29 9.31
N THR A 256 -23.16 14.26 8.07
CA THR A 256 -21.73 14.45 7.84
C THR A 256 -21.25 15.83 8.33
N PRO A 257 -20.20 15.88 9.18
CA PRO A 257 -19.59 17.10 9.69
C PRO A 257 -19.18 18.08 8.59
N GLU A 258 -19.39 19.37 8.82
CA GLU A 258 -19.14 20.37 7.77
C GLU A 258 -17.64 20.55 7.49
N ALA A 259 -16.79 20.53 8.51
CA ALA A 259 -15.34 20.57 8.30
C ALA A 259 -14.86 19.35 7.47
N TYR A 260 -15.51 18.19 7.64
CA TYR A 260 -15.19 16.98 6.87
C TYR A 260 -15.58 17.13 5.40
N LYS A 261 -16.76 17.70 5.09
CA LYS A 261 -17.16 18.01 3.70
C LYS A 261 -16.23 19.04 3.08
N LYS A 262 -15.92 20.12 3.79
CA LYS A 262 -15.01 21.17 3.32
C LYS A 262 -13.65 20.60 2.93
N LEU A 263 -13.07 19.74 3.77
CA LEU A 263 -11.81 19.07 3.48
C LEU A 263 -11.92 18.13 2.28
N ALA A 264 -12.98 17.31 2.22
CA ALA A 264 -13.21 16.40 1.11
C ALA A 264 -13.40 17.14 -0.24
N TYR A 265 -14.12 18.27 -0.25
CA TYR A 265 -14.23 19.12 -1.43
C TYR A 265 -12.89 19.77 -1.80
N GLY A 266 -12.09 20.21 -0.83
CA GLY A 266 -10.73 20.68 -1.08
C GLY A 266 -9.87 19.62 -1.79
N CYS A 267 -9.96 18.37 -1.35
CA CYS A 267 -9.28 17.24 -2.02
C CYS A 267 -9.79 16.99 -3.45
N MET A 268 -11.02 17.39 -3.77
CA MET A 268 -11.66 17.24 -5.09
C MET A 268 -11.70 18.55 -5.88
N ASN A 269 -10.86 19.52 -5.54
CA ASN A 269 -10.78 20.78 -6.29
C ASN A 269 -10.39 20.51 -7.75
N ALA A 270 -11.10 21.14 -8.68
CA ALA A 270 -10.82 21.04 -10.11
C ALA A 270 -9.41 21.51 -10.46
N ILE A 271 -8.93 22.56 -9.77
CA ILE A 271 -7.58 23.12 -9.93
C ILE A 271 -6.61 22.29 -9.06
N PRO A 272 -5.65 21.56 -9.66
CA PRO A 272 -4.75 20.68 -8.91
C PRO A 272 -3.97 21.38 -7.79
N ASP A 273 -3.46 22.59 -8.06
CA ASP A 273 -2.64 23.36 -7.12
C ASP A 273 -3.43 23.89 -5.91
N GLN A 274 -4.77 23.87 -5.98
CA GLN A 274 -5.63 24.23 -4.87
C GLN A 274 -6.06 23.02 -4.02
N ARG A 275 -5.61 21.81 -4.37
CA ARG A 275 -5.83 20.62 -3.54
C ARG A 275 -4.82 20.64 -2.40
N PRO A 276 -5.22 20.23 -1.19
CA PRO A 276 -4.26 20.03 -0.11
C PRO A 276 -3.23 18.98 -0.51
N THR A 277 -1.98 19.22 -0.18
CA THR A 277 -0.91 18.23 -0.26
C THR A 277 -1.21 17.06 0.70
N ALA A 278 -0.58 15.92 0.44
CA ALA A 278 -0.71 14.76 1.34
C ALA A 278 -0.21 15.08 2.77
N GLU A 279 0.80 15.95 2.90
CA GLU A 279 1.33 16.39 4.19
C GLU A 279 0.34 17.27 4.95
N GLU A 280 -0.23 18.28 4.31
CA GLU A 280 -1.27 19.13 4.91
C GLU A 280 -2.47 18.30 5.35
N LEU A 281 -2.89 17.35 4.51
CA LEU A 281 -4.02 16.48 4.80
C LEU A 281 -3.74 15.56 6.01
N CYS A 282 -2.54 14.97 6.07
CA CYS A 282 -2.09 14.22 7.24
C CYS A 282 -2.13 15.08 8.50
N ASN A 283 -1.57 16.30 8.46
CA ASN A 283 -1.52 17.20 9.60
C ASN A 283 -2.91 17.61 10.11
N ILE A 284 -3.86 17.89 9.21
CA ILE A 284 -5.25 18.22 9.58
C ILE A 284 -5.92 17.03 10.27
N LEU A 285 -5.70 15.82 9.76
CA LEU A 285 -6.38 14.63 10.26
C LEU A 285 -5.75 14.07 11.54
N GLU A 286 -4.43 14.20 11.68
CA GLU A 286 -3.74 14.02 12.96
C GLU A 286 -4.27 14.99 14.01
N PHE A 287 -4.46 16.28 13.65
CA PHE A 287 -5.06 17.25 14.56
C PHE A 287 -6.49 16.87 14.97
N TRP A 288 -7.35 16.45 14.03
CA TRP A 288 -8.70 15.97 14.35
C TRP A 288 -8.68 14.70 15.21
N HIS A 289 -7.72 13.79 15.00
CA HIS A 289 -7.52 12.62 15.86
C HIS A 289 -7.05 13.02 17.28
N GLU A 290 -6.10 13.95 17.40
CA GLU A 290 -5.62 14.49 18.68
C GLU A 290 -6.73 15.14 19.50
N CYS A 291 -7.81 15.62 18.87
CA CYS A 291 -8.95 16.21 19.58
C CYS A 291 -9.62 15.23 20.57
N TYR A 292 -9.46 13.92 20.36
CA TYR A 292 -9.99 12.88 21.24
C TYR A 292 -9.05 12.54 22.42
N ASP A 293 -7.78 12.96 22.37
CA ASP A 293 -6.84 12.78 23.46
C ASP A 293 -6.93 13.95 24.45
N GLU A 294 -7.17 13.62 25.73
CA GLU A 294 -7.38 14.60 26.78
C GLU A 294 -6.19 15.55 27.01
N LYS A 295 -4.99 15.17 26.54
CA LYS A 295 -3.77 15.96 26.66
C LYS A 295 -3.77 17.25 25.82
N TYR A 296 -4.61 17.35 24.79
CA TYR A 296 -4.53 18.42 23.78
C TYR A 296 -5.69 19.44 23.80
N LYS A 297 -6.52 19.45 24.87
CA LYS A 297 -7.78 20.22 25.02
C LYS A 297 -7.73 21.75 24.79
N LYS A 298 -6.56 22.39 24.66
CA LYS A 298 -6.41 23.87 24.58
C LYS A 298 -5.78 24.39 23.28
N LYS A 299 -5.57 23.55 22.27
CA LYS A 299 -4.95 23.98 21.01
C LYS A 299 -6.00 24.48 20.02
N GLU A 300 -5.67 25.53 19.28
CA GLU A 300 -6.37 26.00 18.08
C GLU A 300 -5.40 25.86 16.91
N ARG A 301 -5.85 25.19 15.84
CA ARG A 301 -5.05 24.95 14.63
C ARG A 301 -5.98 24.91 13.42
N PHE A 302 -5.47 25.34 12.27
CA PHE A 302 -6.20 25.32 11.00
C PHE A 302 -7.56 26.07 11.04
N GLY A 303 -7.67 27.12 11.87
CA GLY A 303 -8.91 27.89 12.05
C GLY A 303 -10.00 27.18 12.87
N TYR A 304 -9.67 26.07 13.54
CA TYR A 304 -10.61 25.33 14.38
C TYR A 304 -10.11 25.16 15.81
N LYS A 305 -11.03 25.31 16.77
CA LYS A 305 -10.80 24.94 18.17
C LYS A 305 -11.06 23.45 18.35
N VAL A 306 -10.20 22.78 19.11
CA VAL A 306 -10.31 21.33 19.43
C VAL A 306 -11.71 20.94 19.91
N LYS A 307 -12.32 21.75 20.78
CA LYS A 307 -13.66 21.48 21.34
C LYS A 307 -14.75 21.47 20.28
N ASP A 308 -14.66 22.35 19.29
CA ASP A 308 -15.69 22.53 18.27
C ASP A 308 -15.66 21.36 17.29
N ILE A 309 -14.47 20.96 16.85
CA ILE A 309 -14.27 19.77 16.01
C ILE A 309 -14.76 18.51 16.72
N LYS A 310 -14.37 18.32 17.98
CA LYS A 310 -14.78 17.16 18.77
C LYS A 310 -16.31 17.09 18.91
N SER A 311 -16.93 18.19 19.33
CA SER A 311 -18.39 18.28 19.51
C SER A 311 -19.14 17.99 18.21
N MET A 312 -18.66 18.54 17.08
CA MET A 312 -19.25 18.32 15.77
C MET A 312 -19.17 16.84 15.34
N PHE A 313 -18.05 16.16 15.58
CA PHE A 313 -17.93 14.74 15.28
C PHE A 313 -18.77 13.86 16.22
N GLU A 314 -18.81 14.16 17.52
CA GLU A 314 -19.64 13.44 18.49
C GLU A 314 -21.14 13.57 18.19
N GLU A 315 -21.58 14.73 17.70
CA GLU A 315 -22.96 14.91 17.24
C GLU A 315 -23.23 14.09 15.97
N ALA A 316 -22.29 14.10 15.02
CA ALA A 316 -22.41 13.31 13.80
C ALA A 316 -22.37 11.80 14.04
N ASP A 317 -21.69 11.34 15.09
CA ASP A 317 -21.68 9.93 15.50
C ASP A 317 -23.09 9.44 15.87
N LYS A 318 -23.95 10.31 16.42
CA LYS A 318 -25.34 9.96 16.80
C LYS A 318 -26.22 9.64 15.60
N GLU A 319 -25.91 10.21 14.43
CA GLU A 319 -26.67 9.98 13.19
C GLU A 319 -26.24 8.70 12.46
N ILE A 320 -25.12 8.07 12.83
CA ILE A 320 -24.55 6.93 12.09
C ILE A 320 -25.56 5.78 11.94
N SER A 321 -26.29 5.44 13.00
CA SER A 321 -27.29 4.37 12.99
C SER A 321 -28.48 4.65 12.05
N ASN A 322 -28.71 5.93 11.71
CA ASN A 322 -29.77 6.36 10.81
C ASN A 322 -29.33 6.36 9.33
N ILE A 323 -28.05 6.17 9.04
CA ILE A 323 -27.52 6.17 7.67
C ILE A 323 -27.78 4.80 7.04
N SER A 324 -28.71 4.76 6.09
CA SER A 324 -28.91 3.58 5.24
C SER A 324 -27.71 3.38 4.33
N THR A 325 -27.04 2.24 4.43
CA THR A 325 -25.94 1.82 3.54
C THR A 325 -26.41 1.00 2.34
N SER A 326 -27.68 0.59 2.29
CA SER A 326 -28.24 -0.09 1.13
C SER A 326 -28.32 0.85 -0.06
N TYR A 327 -27.99 0.33 -1.25
CA TYR A 327 -28.06 1.10 -2.47
C TYR A 327 -28.44 0.24 -3.67
N GLU A 328 -29.18 0.84 -4.60
CA GLU A 328 -29.36 0.30 -5.93
C GLU A 328 -28.14 0.64 -6.76
N LYS A 329 -27.57 -0.39 -7.39
CA LYS A 329 -26.42 -0.28 -8.27
C LYS A 329 -26.88 -0.25 -9.71
N ASN A 330 -26.47 0.78 -10.45
CA ASN A 330 -26.62 0.77 -11.91
C ASN A 330 -25.80 -0.39 -12.49
N SER A 331 -26.40 -1.21 -13.37
CA SER A 331 -25.73 -2.37 -13.97
C SER A 331 -24.47 -2.00 -14.76
N ASP A 332 -24.44 -0.78 -15.30
CA ASP A 332 -23.33 -0.26 -16.10
C ASP A 332 -22.30 0.50 -15.25
N ALA A 333 -22.44 0.49 -13.91
CA ALA A 333 -21.45 1.04 -12.99
C ALA A 333 -20.29 0.05 -12.78
N ILE A 334 -19.08 0.51 -13.11
CA ILE A 334 -17.86 -0.29 -13.08
C ILE A 334 -16.97 0.14 -11.90
N TYR A 335 -16.74 -0.78 -10.98
CA TYR A 335 -15.98 -0.57 -9.73
C TYR A 335 -14.65 -1.31 -9.68
N THR A 336 -14.30 -1.99 -10.78
CA THR A 336 -12.99 -2.55 -11.03
C THR A 336 -12.15 -1.52 -11.79
N SER A 337 -10.83 -1.59 -11.61
CA SER A 337 -9.93 -0.79 -12.43
C SER A 337 -10.14 -1.07 -13.92
N ARG A 338 -9.89 -0.08 -14.77
CA ARG A 338 -9.84 -0.21 -16.24
C ARG A 338 -9.07 0.96 -16.81
N VAL A 339 -8.58 0.81 -18.04
CA VAL A 339 -8.06 1.95 -18.79
C VAL A 339 -9.24 2.89 -19.11
N PHE A 340 -9.04 4.18 -18.86
CA PHE A 340 -10.00 5.22 -19.20
C PHE A 340 -9.42 6.06 -20.34
N SER A 341 -10.06 6.03 -21.50
CA SER A 341 -9.72 6.87 -22.64
C SER A 341 -10.97 7.62 -23.10
N PHE A 342 -11.19 8.80 -22.52
CA PHE A 342 -12.19 9.74 -23.00
C PHE A 342 -11.50 10.82 -23.82
N ASN A 343 -11.78 10.86 -25.12
CA ASN A 343 -11.32 11.95 -25.97
C ASN A 343 -12.24 13.16 -25.74
N ASN A 344 -11.68 14.38 -25.72
CA ASN A 344 -12.43 15.65 -25.69
C ASN A 344 -13.23 15.92 -24.40
N LEU A 345 -12.68 15.62 -23.21
CA LEU A 345 -13.25 16.15 -21.96
C LEU A 345 -13.03 17.67 -21.87
N SER A 346 -13.98 18.38 -21.26
CA SER A 346 -13.82 19.80 -20.92
C SER A 346 -12.75 20.01 -19.85
N GLU A 347 -12.21 21.23 -19.79
CA GLU A 347 -11.38 21.63 -18.65
C GLU A 347 -12.19 21.49 -17.35
N PRO A 348 -11.62 20.87 -16.30
CA PRO A 348 -12.32 20.70 -15.04
C PRO A 348 -12.69 22.03 -14.39
N ASN A 349 -13.95 22.15 -13.97
CA ASN A 349 -14.52 23.25 -13.21
C ASN A 349 -14.97 22.76 -11.84
N ASN A 350 -14.97 23.66 -10.86
CA ASN A 350 -15.57 23.41 -9.55
C ASN A 350 -17.10 23.51 -9.65
N PRO A 351 -17.85 22.83 -8.77
CA PRO A 351 -19.30 22.97 -8.73
C PRO A 351 -19.69 24.44 -8.65
N SER A 352 -20.69 24.83 -9.44
CA SER A 352 -21.38 26.12 -9.28
C SER A 352 -22.07 26.07 -7.93
N ILE A 353 -21.41 26.55 -6.89
CA ILE A 353 -21.94 26.53 -5.53
C ILE A 353 -23.21 27.39 -5.53
N ASN A 354 -24.38 26.78 -5.33
CA ASN A 354 -25.53 27.49 -4.79
C ASN A 354 -25.16 27.89 -3.35
N ASN A 355 -24.61 29.10 -3.22
CA ASN A 355 -24.42 30.02 -2.09
C ASN A 355 -24.61 29.64 -0.60
N SER A 356 -24.74 28.38 -0.16
CA SER A 356 -24.99 28.10 1.28
C SER A 356 -23.78 27.64 2.08
N LEU A 357 -22.64 27.35 1.45
CA LEU A 357 -21.42 26.87 2.16
C LEU A 357 -20.26 27.86 2.18
N TYR A 358 -20.36 28.96 1.42
CA TYR A 358 -19.34 30.01 1.35
C TYR A 358 -19.88 31.40 1.72
N GLN A 359 -21.15 31.54 2.12
CA GLN A 359 -21.77 32.85 2.44
C GLN A 359 -22.39 32.94 3.85
N ASN A 360 -21.91 32.17 4.81
CA ASN A 360 -22.21 32.45 6.21
C ASN A 360 -20.92 32.79 6.95
N GLU A 361 -20.36 33.95 6.62
CA GLU A 361 -19.50 34.77 7.48
C GLU A 361 -19.36 36.12 6.77
N GLU A 362 -20.35 36.99 6.96
CA GLU A 362 -20.15 38.42 6.73
C GLU A 362 -19.04 38.90 7.66
N GLU A 363 -18.05 39.57 7.06
CA GLU A 363 -17.10 40.48 7.68
C GLU A 363 -16.35 39.96 8.92
N ASN A 364 -15.46 39.00 8.71
CA ASN A 364 -14.15 39.04 9.36
C ASN A 364 -13.11 38.61 8.33
N GLU A 365 -12.03 39.38 8.21
CA GLU A 365 -10.91 39.15 7.30
C GLU A 365 -10.55 37.66 7.26
N ILE A 366 -10.87 37.02 6.12
CA ILE A 366 -10.31 35.71 5.79
C ILE A 366 -8.81 35.96 5.64
N ASP A 367 -8.06 35.59 6.68
CA ASP A 367 -6.62 35.56 6.63
C ASP A 367 -6.21 34.70 5.43
N SER A 368 -5.68 35.39 4.42
CA SER A 368 -5.10 34.85 3.19
C SER A 368 -3.90 33.90 3.42
N GLY A 369 -3.59 33.56 4.67
CA GLY A 369 -2.54 32.61 5.07
C GLY A 369 -2.74 31.15 4.65
N LEU A 370 -3.90 30.75 4.09
CA LEU A 370 -4.09 29.37 3.62
C LEU A 370 -3.58 29.08 2.19
N TYR A 371 -3.20 30.11 1.42
CA TYR A 371 -2.81 29.93 0.01
C TYR A 371 -1.46 30.52 -0.38
N ASN A 372 -0.63 30.96 0.57
CA ASN A 372 0.72 31.46 0.28
C ASN A 372 1.72 31.05 1.35
N LEU A 373 2.27 29.84 1.23
CA LEU A 373 3.58 29.51 1.78
C LEU A 373 4.52 29.18 0.62
N LYS A 374 5.07 30.23 0.01
CA LYS A 374 6.41 30.13 -0.58
C LYS A 374 7.36 29.85 0.59
N ILE A 375 7.95 28.66 0.59
CA ILE A 375 9.08 28.33 1.47
C ILE A 375 10.20 29.32 1.14
N SER A 376 10.48 30.23 2.07
CA SER A 376 11.71 31.01 2.05
C SER A 376 12.85 30.13 2.57
N ASP A 377 13.88 29.96 1.74
CA ASP A 377 15.16 29.36 2.12
C ASP A 377 15.78 30.09 3.31
N SER A 378 15.72 29.50 4.50
CA SER A 378 16.59 29.87 5.62
C SER A 378 16.55 28.83 6.74
N LEU A 379 17.10 27.64 6.47
CA LEU A 379 17.74 26.83 7.49
C LEU A 379 19.13 26.43 6.99
N GLN A 380 20.03 27.41 7.01
CA GLN A 380 21.45 27.13 7.22
C GLN A 380 21.57 26.52 8.62
N LEU A 381 21.65 25.20 8.69
CA LEU A 381 22.21 24.53 9.86
C LEU A 381 23.73 24.57 9.71
N SER A 382 24.30 25.52 10.44
CA SER A 382 25.65 25.60 10.97
C SER A 382 26.50 24.34 10.77
N GLY A 383 27.53 24.47 9.94
CA GLY A 383 28.71 23.63 10.03
C GLY A 383 29.52 24.01 11.25
N ASP A 384 29.68 23.07 12.18
CA ASP A 384 30.72 23.15 13.20
C ASP A 384 32.05 22.77 12.53
N GLU A 385 32.81 23.79 12.14
CA GLU A 385 34.25 23.73 11.96
C GLU A 385 34.90 23.60 13.34
N ASN A 386 35.37 22.41 13.70
CA ASN A 386 36.40 22.29 14.72
C ASN A 386 37.76 22.43 14.05
N ASN A 387 38.38 23.56 14.37
CA ASN A 387 39.78 23.92 14.13
C ASN A 387 40.74 22.73 14.26
N VAL A 388 41.49 22.50 13.19
CA VAL A 388 42.86 21.99 13.25
C VAL A 388 43.72 23.14 12.72
N ASP A 389 44.54 23.73 13.57
CA ASP A 389 45.93 24.03 13.21
C ASP A 389 46.80 24.31 14.45
N ASP A 390 48.04 23.85 14.31
CA ASP A 390 49.28 24.17 15.02
C ASP A 390 49.57 23.55 16.41
N GLN A 391 50.15 22.34 16.40
CA GLN A 391 51.60 22.11 16.66
C GLN A 391 52.03 20.66 16.41
#